data_AF-A0A149R0U0-F1
#
_entry.id   AF-A0A149R0U0-F1
#
_cell.length_a   1.000
_cell.length_b   1.000
_cell.length_c   1.000
_cell.angle_alpha   90.00
_cell.angle_beta   90.00
_cell.angle_gamma   90.00
#
_symmetry.space_group_name_H-M   'P 1'
#
loop_
_entity.id
_entity.type
_entity.pdbx_description
1 polymer ?
#
loop_
_entity_poly.entity_id
_entity_poly.type
_entity_poly.pdbx_seq_one_letter_code
_entity_poly.pdbx_strand_id
1 'polypeptide(L)'
;MIKRHSRPALLLALLPLAVALASPVAARADDDEAKTNDDDPTINQQGFAINKILRVLQTNPDAAGDSCINALKEMHQAQTALGKEEGVDPEHNQDIGVARDVLSSEMEDVTNMCGADARTYCRTATAHSDPKLTAACNALPPEED
;
A
#
# COMPACT_ATOMS: atom_id res chain seq x y z
N MET A 1 20.47 66.54 -44.76
CA MET A 1 19.57 65.37 -44.73
C MET A 1 20.38 64.14 -45.14
N ILE A 2 20.08 62.95 -44.59
CA ILE A 2 20.77 61.63 -44.70
C ILE A 2 21.84 61.43 -43.60
N LYS A 3 21.93 60.34 -42.83
CA LYS A 3 20.99 59.38 -42.21
C LYS A 3 21.84 58.72 -41.09
N ARG A 4 21.45 58.84 -39.82
CA ARG A 4 22.15 58.22 -38.68
C ARG A 4 21.94 56.72 -38.70
N HIS A 5 23.00 55.91 -38.74
CA HIS A 5 22.92 54.49 -38.37
C HIS A 5 24.01 54.15 -37.33
N SER A 6 23.58 54.20 -36.07
CA SER A 6 24.29 53.67 -34.91
C SER A 6 24.55 52.17 -35.08
N ARG A 7 25.75 51.77 -34.68
CA ARG A 7 26.16 50.38 -34.48
C ARG A 7 25.21 49.67 -33.50
N PRO A 8 24.80 48.42 -33.73
CA PRO A 8 24.13 47.63 -32.70
C PRO A 8 25.18 47.20 -31.67
N ALA A 9 25.08 47.74 -30.47
CA ALA A 9 25.80 47.24 -29.31
C ALA A 9 25.22 45.86 -28.95
N LEU A 10 26.10 44.86 -28.92
CA LEU A 10 25.86 43.53 -28.38
C LEU A 10 25.43 43.70 -26.90
N LEU A 11 24.17 43.42 -26.58
CA LEU A 11 23.70 43.29 -25.20
C LEU A 11 23.42 41.82 -24.95
N LEU A 12 24.32 41.18 -24.20
CA LEU A 12 24.14 39.85 -23.62
C LEU A 12 22.86 39.86 -22.77
N ALA A 13 21.85 39.11 -23.20
CA ALA A 13 20.71 38.77 -22.36
C ALA A 13 21.17 37.75 -21.31
N LEU A 14 21.32 38.22 -20.07
CA LEU A 14 21.46 37.38 -18.88
C LEU A 14 20.09 36.71 -18.61
N LEU A 15 19.96 35.42 -18.91
CA LEU A 15 18.86 34.60 -18.41
C LEU A 15 19.05 34.32 -16.91
N PRO A 16 18.10 34.66 -16.03
CA PRO A 16 18.10 34.09 -14.69
C PRO A 16 17.53 32.66 -14.78
N LEU A 17 18.40 31.67 -14.55
CA LEU A 17 18.02 30.28 -14.33
C LEU A 17 17.36 30.19 -12.95
N ALA A 18 16.06 30.50 -12.89
CA ALA A 18 15.27 30.25 -11.70
C ALA A 18 15.15 28.74 -11.52
N VAL A 19 15.95 28.20 -10.61
CA VAL A 19 15.84 26.83 -10.09
C VAL A 19 14.44 26.72 -9.49
N ALA A 20 13.53 26.10 -10.25
CA ALA A 20 12.24 25.70 -9.74
C ALA A 20 12.52 24.71 -8.60
N LEU A 21 12.08 25.10 -7.40
CA LEU A 21 12.06 24.28 -6.21
C LEU A 21 11.43 22.94 -6.58
N ALA A 22 12.23 21.88 -6.50
CA ALA A 22 11.74 20.52 -6.53
C ALA A 22 10.74 20.38 -5.39
N SER A 23 9.45 20.35 -5.73
CA SER A 23 8.43 19.85 -4.83
C SER A 23 8.86 18.46 -4.38
N PRO A 24 8.87 18.14 -3.08
CA PRO A 24 8.97 16.75 -2.68
C PRO A 24 7.71 16.09 -3.25
N VAL A 25 7.90 15.27 -4.29
CA VAL A 25 6.93 14.23 -4.60
C VAL A 25 6.86 13.43 -3.31
N ALA A 26 5.78 13.62 -2.57
CA ALA A 26 5.38 12.66 -1.57
C ALA A 26 5.19 11.36 -2.35
N ALA A 27 6.22 10.52 -2.36
CA ALA A 27 6.11 9.13 -2.72
C ALA A 27 5.14 8.54 -1.70
N ARG A 28 3.85 8.58 -2.05
CA ARG A 28 2.87 7.67 -1.49
C ARG A 28 3.37 6.32 -1.98
N ALA A 29 3.86 5.48 -1.07
CA ALA A 29 3.97 4.06 -1.36
C ALA A 29 2.60 3.65 -1.90
N ASP A 30 2.56 3.03 -3.08
CA ASP A 30 1.35 2.36 -3.55
C ASP A 30 0.83 1.52 -2.39
N ASP A 31 -0.39 1.81 -1.98
CA ASP A 31 -0.95 1.30 -0.74
C ASP A 31 -0.90 -0.25 -0.77
N ASP A 32 -0.08 -0.86 0.10
CA ASP A 32 0.01 -2.31 0.35
C ASP A 32 -1.30 -2.84 1.02
N GLU A 33 -2.45 -2.33 0.60
CA GLU A 33 -3.76 -2.74 1.10
C GLU A 33 -4.21 -4.01 0.37
N ALA A 34 -4.80 -4.93 1.13
CA ALA A 34 -5.43 -6.12 0.57
C ALA A 34 -6.61 -5.72 -0.33
N LYS A 35 -6.77 -6.46 -1.44
CA LYS A 35 -7.84 -6.25 -2.43
C LYS A 35 -9.22 -6.42 -1.77
N THR A 36 -10.13 -5.46 -1.98
CA THR A 36 -11.51 -5.47 -1.43
C THR A 36 -12.59 -5.28 -2.50
N ASN A 37 -12.28 -5.56 -3.77
CA ASN A 37 -13.19 -5.45 -4.90
C ASN A 37 -13.24 -6.75 -5.73
N ASP A 38 -13.10 -7.90 -5.09
CA ASP A 38 -13.30 -9.22 -5.69
C ASP A 38 -14.81 -9.53 -5.85
N ASP A 39 -15.17 -10.45 -6.73
CA ASP A 39 -16.56 -10.91 -6.83
C ASP A 39 -16.96 -11.79 -5.63
N ASP A 40 -15.98 -12.41 -4.96
CA ASP A 40 -16.20 -13.18 -3.74
C ASP A 40 -16.33 -12.25 -2.50
N PRO A 41 -17.50 -12.22 -1.84
CA PRO A 41 -17.71 -11.37 -0.66
C PRO A 41 -16.83 -11.78 0.54
N THR A 42 -16.32 -13.02 0.57
CA THR A 42 -15.44 -13.53 1.64
C THR A 42 -14.06 -12.91 1.53
N ILE A 43 -13.47 -12.91 0.32
CA ILE A 43 -12.19 -12.26 0.03
C ILE A 43 -12.25 -10.78 0.41
N ASN A 44 -13.35 -10.09 0.07
CA ASN A 44 -13.52 -8.69 0.43
C ASN A 44 -13.55 -8.46 1.95
N GLN A 45 -14.23 -9.32 2.70
CA GLN A 45 -14.29 -9.25 4.17
C GLN A 45 -12.92 -9.45 4.80
N GLN A 46 -12.18 -10.47 4.35
CA GLN A 46 -10.80 -10.70 4.79
C GLN A 46 -9.91 -9.50 4.45
N GLY A 47 -10.08 -8.90 3.26
CA GLY A 47 -9.31 -7.72 2.84
C GLY A 47 -9.53 -6.53 3.76
N PHE A 48 -10.77 -6.28 4.19
CA PHE A 48 -11.05 -5.25 5.19
C PHE A 48 -10.39 -5.52 6.54
N ALA A 49 -10.33 -6.79 6.98
CA ALA A 49 -9.66 -7.16 8.22
C ALA A 49 -8.15 -6.91 8.13
N ILE A 50 -7.51 -7.34 7.04
CA ILE A 50 -6.08 -7.12 6.77
C ILE A 50 -5.76 -5.62 6.73
N ASN A 51 -6.57 -4.80 6.05
CA ASN A 51 -6.34 -3.36 5.95
C ASN A 51 -6.38 -2.67 7.32
N LYS A 52 -7.21 -3.15 8.26
CA LYS A 52 -7.22 -2.66 9.65
C LYS A 52 -5.95 -3.06 10.41
N ILE A 53 -5.48 -4.28 10.23
CA ILE A 53 -4.22 -4.78 10.83
C ILE A 53 -3.03 -3.98 10.31
N LEU A 54 -2.91 -3.84 8.98
CA LEU A 54 -1.84 -3.10 8.34
C LEU A 54 -1.82 -1.63 8.76
N ARG A 55 -2.99 -1.02 9.04
CA ARG A 55 -3.05 0.35 9.54
C ARG A 55 -2.37 0.54 10.89
N VAL A 56 -2.36 -0.48 11.76
CA VAL A 56 -1.59 -0.48 13.01
C VAL A 56 -0.10 -0.54 12.68
N LEU A 57 0.31 -1.54 11.90
CA LEU A 57 1.72 -1.78 11.57
C LEU A 57 2.35 -0.66 10.73
N GLN A 58 1.56 0.06 9.93
CA GLN A 58 2.02 1.25 9.19
C GLN A 58 2.47 2.41 10.09
N THR A 59 2.05 2.44 11.36
CA THR A 59 2.56 3.45 12.31
C THR A 59 3.95 3.11 12.84
N ASN A 60 4.34 1.84 12.78
CA ASN A 60 5.68 1.36 13.08
C ASN A 60 5.97 0.04 12.34
N PRO A 61 6.51 0.10 11.11
CA PRO A 61 6.74 -1.09 10.29
C PRO A 61 7.69 -2.11 10.94
N ASP A 62 8.60 -1.67 11.80
CA ASP A 62 9.52 -2.54 12.55
C ASP A 62 8.80 -3.42 13.58
N ALA A 63 7.52 -3.18 13.83
CA ALA A 63 6.68 -4.04 14.66
C ALA A 63 6.19 -5.31 13.93
N ALA A 64 6.30 -5.37 12.60
CA ALA A 64 5.99 -6.57 11.85
C ALA A 64 7.17 -7.54 11.90
N GLY A 65 6.95 -8.75 12.41
CA GLY A 65 7.94 -9.82 12.41
C GLY A 65 8.08 -10.48 11.04
N ASP A 66 9.14 -11.26 10.87
CA ASP A 66 9.44 -11.97 9.62
C ASP A 66 8.26 -12.85 9.14
N SER A 67 7.51 -13.46 10.07
CA SER A 67 6.33 -14.26 9.75
C SER A 67 5.21 -13.44 9.10
N CYS A 68 4.92 -12.24 9.62
CA CYS A 68 3.94 -11.34 9.00
C CYS A 68 4.41 -10.89 7.61
N ILE A 69 5.68 -10.51 7.48
CA ILE A 69 6.25 -10.06 6.20
C ILE A 69 6.22 -11.18 5.15
N ASN A 70 6.53 -12.42 5.54
CA ASN A 70 6.46 -13.57 4.64
C ASN A 70 5.02 -13.88 4.22
N ALA A 71 4.06 -13.87 5.15
CA ALA A 71 2.65 -14.07 4.82
C ALA A 71 2.12 -13.00 3.86
N LEU A 72 2.49 -11.72 4.05
CA LEU A 72 2.09 -10.65 3.13
C LEU A 72 2.65 -10.87 1.72
N LYS A 73 3.87 -11.38 1.63
CA LYS A 73 4.50 -11.70 0.34
C LYS A 73 3.78 -12.87 -0.35
N GLU A 74 3.41 -13.91 0.38
CA GLU A 74 2.70 -15.08 -0.15
C GLU A 74 1.28 -14.69 -0.59
N MET A 75 0.57 -13.90 0.22
CA MET A 75 -0.71 -13.29 -0.17
C MET A 75 -0.60 -12.46 -1.45
N HIS A 76 0.41 -11.59 -1.56
CA HIS A 76 0.60 -10.79 -2.78
C HIS A 76 0.88 -11.64 -4.02
N GLN A 77 1.59 -12.75 -3.87
CA GLN A 77 1.81 -13.72 -4.95
C GLN A 77 0.50 -14.40 -5.35
N ALA A 78 -0.34 -14.80 -4.39
CA ALA A 78 -1.65 -15.38 -4.66
C ALA A 78 -2.59 -14.37 -5.35
N GLN A 79 -2.61 -13.10 -4.92
CA GLN A 79 -3.36 -12.03 -5.59
C GLN A 79 -2.90 -11.85 -7.04
N THR A 80 -1.59 -11.90 -7.28
CA THR A 80 -1.02 -11.81 -8.63
C THR A 80 -1.40 -13.00 -9.49
N ALA A 81 -1.43 -14.21 -8.92
CA ALA A 81 -1.86 -15.42 -9.61
C ALA A 81 -3.35 -15.35 -9.97
N LEU A 82 -4.20 -14.96 -9.02
CA LEU A 82 -5.63 -14.75 -9.24
C LEU A 82 -5.88 -13.70 -10.33
N GLY A 83 -5.21 -12.54 -10.28
CA GLY A 83 -5.39 -11.49 -11.29
C GLY A 83 -4.96 -11.89 -12.71
N LYS A 84 -3.99 -12.81 -12.85
CA LYS A 84 -3.67 -13.41 -14.16
C LYS A 84 -4.81 -14.29 -14.63
N GLU A 85 -5.41 -15.03 -13.72
CA GLU A 85 -6.46 -15.97 -14.03
C GLU A 85 -7.78 -15.26 -14.40
N GLU A 86 -8.13 -14.20 -13.68
CA GLU A 86 -9.25 -13.30 -14.03
C GLU A 86 -9.10 -12.67 -15.42
N GLY A 87 -7.87 -12.56 -15.94
CA GLY A 87 -7.56 -12.00 -17.26
C GLY A 87 -7.62 -13.00 -18.43
N VAL A 88 -7.75 -14.30 -18.14
CA VAL A 88 -7.89 -15.36 -19.15
C VAL A 88 -9.37 -15.56 -19.47
N ASP A 89 -9.69 -15.94 -20.72
CA ASP A 89 -11.05 -16.13 -21.23
C ASP A 89 -11.92 -16.96 -20.24
N PRO A 90 -13.04 -16.40 -19.72
CA PRO A 90 -13.87 -17.04 -18.70
C PRO A 90 -14.45 -18.39 -19.13
N GLU A 91 -14.50 -18.71 -20.44
CA GLU A 91 -14.96 -20.01 -20.92
C GLU A 91 -14.00 -21.18 -20.62
N HIS A 92 -12.75 -20.90 -20.19
CA HIS A 92 -11.73 -21.93 -19.97
C HIS A 92 -11.26 -22.05 -18.52
N ASN A 93 -11.88 -21.34 -17.58
CA ASN A 93 -11.23 -21.08 -16.31
C ASN A 93 -11.81 -21.84 -15.10
N GLN A 94 -11.45 -23.12 -15.00
CA GLN A 94 -11.74 -23.94 -13.81
C GLN A 94 -10.87 -23.57 -12.60
N ASP A 95 -9.80 -22.80 -12.84
CA ASP A 95 -8.74 -22.56 -11.87
C ASP A 95 -8.94 -21.25 -11.07
N ILE A 96 -9.88 -20.37 -11.46
CA ILE A 96 -10.24 -19.15 -10.69
C ILE A 96 -10.72 -19.51 -9.27
N GLY A 97 -11.57 -20.54 -9.14
CA GLY A 97 -12.06 -20.97 -7.83
C GLY A 97 -10.91 -21.42 -6.92
N VAL A 98 -9.99 -22.22 -7.45
CA VAL A 98 -8.79 -22.66 -6.73
C VAL A 98 -7.89 -21.48 -6.39
N ALA A 99 -7.70 -20.53 -7.32
CA ALA A 99 -6.91 -19.34 -7.08
C ALA A 99 -7.52 -18.44 -5.99
N ARG A 100 -8.85 -18.33 -5.93
CA ARG A 100 -9.58 -17.64 -4.86
C ARG A 100 -9.43 -18.35 -3.52
N ASP A 101 -9.53 -19.67 -3.49
CA ASP A 101 -9.33 -20.46 -2.26
C ASP A 101 -7.90 -20.34 -1.73
N VAL A 102 -6.90 -20.40 -2.62
CA VAL A 102 -5.49 -20.16 -2.25
C VAL A 102 -5.34 -18.76 -1.69
N LEU A 103 -5.84 -17.73 -2.40
CA LEU A 103 -5.77 -16.35 -1.89
C LEU A 103 -6.46 -16.21 -0.52
N SER A 104 -7.64 -16.80 -0.34
CA SER A 104 -8.37 -16.74 0.92
C SER A 104 -7.57 -17.39 2.07
N SER A 105 -6.86 -18.49 1.79
CA SER A 105 -5.96 -19.14 2.75
C SER A 105 -4.77 -18.23 3.12
N GLU A 106 -4.12 -17.61 2.14
CA GLU A 106 -3.03 -16.66 2.40
C GLU A 106 -3.51 -15.41 3.18
N MET A 107 -4.75 -14.97 2.95
CA MET A 107 -5.36 -13.87 3.69
C MET A 107 -5.64 -14.24 5.15
N GLU A 108 -6.00 -15.49 5.43
CA GLU A 108 -6.11 -16.03 6.78
C GLU A 108 -4.74 -16.03 7.49
N ASP A 109 -3.69 -16.50 6.80
CA ASP A 109 -2.33 -16.50 7.33
C ASP A 109 -1.82 -15.08 7.64
N VAL A 110 -2.08 -14.11 6.74
CA VAL A 110 -1.79 -12.69 7.01
C VAL A 110 -2.55 -12.20 8.24
N THR A 111 -3.85 -12.50 8.34
CA THR A 111 -4.68 -12.08 9.47
C THR A 111 -4.15 -12.62 10.79
N ASN A 112 -3.70 -13.88 10.80
CA ASN A 112 -3.13 -14.54 11.96
C ASN A 112 -1.77 -13.96 12.34
N MET A 113 -0.81 -13.97 11.41
CA MET A 113 0.58 -13.57 11.66
C MET A 113 0.69 -12.07 11.93
N CYS A 114 0.17 -11.23 11.03
CA CYS A 114 0.22 -9.78 11.19
C CYS A 114 -0.72 -9.27 12.27
N GLY A 115 -1.84 -9.96 12.51
CA GLY A 115 -2.76 -9.63 13.59
C GLY A 115 -2.12 -9.81 14.97
N ALA A 116 -1.34 -10.88 15.17
CA ALA A 116 -0.59 -11.11 16.40
C ALA A 116 0.45 -10.00 16.66
N ASP A 117 1.19 -9.60 15.63
CA ASP A 117 2.17 -8.51 15.70
C ASP A 117 1.50 -7.17 16.01
N ALA A 118 0.42 -6.82 15.28
CA ALA A 118 -0.33 -5.61 15.49
C ALA A 118 -0.90 -5.52 16.91
N ARG A 119 -1.47 -6.61 17.43
CA ARG A 119 -2.01 -6.67 18.81
C ARG A 119 -0.89 -6.58 19.85
N THR A 120 0.25 -7.19 19.60
CA THR A 120 1.43 -7.07 20.47
C THR A 120 1.90 -5.63 20.52
N TYR A 121 2.06 -5.00 19.36
CA TYR A 121 2.43 -3.60 19.26
C TYR A 121 1.44 -2.68 19.97
N CYS A 122 0.13 -2.87 19.75
CA CYS A 122 -0.90 -2.10 20.44
C CYS A 122 -0.82 -2.22 21.96
N ARG A 123 -0.54 -3.42 22.51
CA ARG A 123 -0.39 -3.63 23.96
C ARG A 123 0.85 -2.94 24.51
N THR A 124 1.99 -3.05 23.82
CA THR A 124 3.27 -2.49 24.28
C THR A 124 3.38 -0.98 24.05
N ALA A 125 2.69 -0.45 23.04
CA ALA A 125 2.73 0.96 22.68
C ALA A 125 1.74 1.83 23.47
N THR A 126 0.94 1.25 24.37
CA THR A 126 -0.03 1.99 25.23
C THR A 126 0.58 3.10 26.10
N ALA A 127 1.92 3.16 26.21
CA ALA A 127 2.63 4.27 26.85
C ALA A 127 2.83 5.50 25.94
N HIS A 128 2.53 5.39 24.64
CA HIS A 128 2.75 6.45 23.64
C HIS A 128 1.42 7.08 23.22
N SER A 129 1.31 8.39 23.41
CA SER A 129 0.11 9.21 23.19
C SER A 129 -0.15 9.52 21.70
N ASP A 130 0.06 8.57 20.79
CA ASP A 130 -0.28 8.77 19.37
C ASP A 130 -1.78 8.51 19.13
N PRO A 131 -2.58 9.55 18.79
CA PRO A 131 -3.99 9.38 18.50
C PRO A 131 -4.25 8.49 17.27
N LYS A 132 -3.35 8.48 16.28
CA LYS A 132 -3.49 7.66 15.07
C LYS A 132 -3.35 6.18 15.42
N LEU A 133 -2.31 5.83 16.18
CA LEU A 133 -2.12 4.48 16.68
C LEU A 133 -3.29 4.03 17.57
N THR A 134 -3.74 4.91 18.48
CA THR A 134 -4.89 4.62 19.35
C THR A 134 -6.15 4.27 18.52
N ALA A 135 -6.45 5.08 17.51
CA ALA A 135 -7.60 4.83 16.62
C ALA A 135 -7.43 3.53 15.82
N ALA A 136 -6.23 3.23 15.31
CA ALA A 136 -5.94 2.01 14.58
C ALA A 136 -6.09 0.76 15.47
N CYS A 137 -5.54 0.78 16.69
CA CYS A 137 -5.65 -0.31 17.65
C CYS A 137 -7.11 -0.60 18.04
N ASN A 138 -7.92 0.43 18.23
CA ASN A 138 -9.35 0.28 18.55
C ASN A 138 -10.17 -0.29 17.39
N ALA A 139 -9.66 -0.20 16.16
CA ALA A 139 -10.32 -0.68 14.96
C ALA A 139 -9.90 -2.11 14.57
N LEU A 140 -8.98 -2.74 15.30
CA LEU A 140 -8.53 -4.10 15.00
C LEU A 140 -9.70 -5.09 14.98
N PRO A 141 -9.71 -6.04 14.03
CA PRO A 141 -10.69 -7.12 14.03
C PRO A 141 -10.56 -7.99 15.29
N PRO A 142 -11.63 -8.65 15.75
CA PRO A 142 -11.55 -9.65 16.80
C PRO A 142 -10.57 -10.78 16.41
N GLU A 143 -10.05 -11.49 17.40
CA GLU A 143 -9.35 -12.76 17.15
C GLU A 143 -10.41 -13.80 16.71
N GLU A 144 -10.13 -14.57 15.67
CA GLU A 144 -10.96 -15.72 15.31
C GLU A 144 -10.51 -16.88 16.21
N ASP A 145 -11.46 -17.49 16.94
CA ASP A 145 -11.24 -18.58 17.90
C ASP A 145 -11.07 -19.95 17.21
#